data_AF-A0A2V8QTQ6-F1
#
_entry.id   AF-A0A2V8QTQ6-F1
#
_cell.length_a   1.000
_cell.length_b   1.000
_cell.length_c   1.000
_cell.angle_alpha   90.00
_cell.angle_beta   90.00
_cell.angle_gamma   90.00
#
_symmetry.space_group_name_H-M   'P 1'
#
loop_
_entity.id
_entity.type
_entity.pdbx_description
1 polymer ?
#
loop_
_entity_poly.entity_id
_entity_poly.type
_entity_poly.pdbx_seq_one_letter_code
_entity_poly.pdbx_strand_id
1 'polypeptide(L)'
;MTDKRTTNRALVRHVLLPTIFLTVALTGGVRVAAETGALVFLPPPLVTLLLALMLLALFVRGRAVVVGAWLSGELSALAVVSHALTLAALFFASAQSFNSVLPDAGLPRWMLSFFFLWTLWQNQFSAFDARRLLRSLAALFGTAFVVKHLLLASLYATGGGGWLRQLAGALFEGFTSAALGGQAYAPATGYVSFFTLALYVCGLLLMPPAPEEGTREPARAVDIIEMFRQLPPGDRERVCAAILDEGAAEVTQQVAK
;
A
#
# COMPACT_ATOMS: atom_id res chain seq x y z
N MET A 1 30.15 10.88 3.95
CA MET A 1 29.27 9.94 3.19
C MET A 1 27.84 9.85 3.75
N THR A 2 27.59 10.28 4.98
CA THR A 2 26.29 10.30 5.67
C THR A 2 25.28 11.31 5.13
N ASP A 3 25.75 12.49 4.71
CA ASP A 3 24.91 13.63 4.29
C ASP A 3 24.08 13.34 3.01
N LYS A 4 24.68 12.69 2.00
CA LYS A 4 23.93 12.31 0.78
C LYS A 4 22.79 11.32 1.07
N ARG A 5 22.94 10.44 2.08
CA ARG A 5 21.91 9.43 2.41
C ARG A 5 20.71 10.05 3.11
N THR A 6 20.92 11.05 3.97
CA THR A 6 19.84 11.77 4.65
C THR A 6 19.06 12.63 3.66
N THR A 7 19.74 13.35 2.76
CA THR A 7 19.10 14.10 1.67
C THR A 7 18.30 13.20 0.75
N ASN A 8 18.85 12.05 0.32
CA ASN A 8 18.13 11.11 -0.54
C ASN A 8 16.87 10.56 0.13
N ARG A 9 16.94 10.23 1.42
CA ARG A 9 15.78 9.73 2.17
C ARG A 9 14.69 10.79 2.32
N ALA A 10 15.08 12.04 2.57
CA ALA A 10 14.16 13.17 2.63
C ALA A 10 13.48 13.41 1.27
N LEU A 11 14.25 13.37 0.18
CA LEU A 11 13.74 13.55 -1.18
C LEU A 11 12.78 12.42 -1.57
N VAL A 12 13.10 11.18 -1.23
CA VAL A 12 12.19 10.04 -1.44
C VAL A 12 10.87 10.24 -0.66
N ARG A 13 10.95 10.63 0.62
CA ARG A 13 9.78 10.72 1.50
C ARG A 13 8.87 11.90 1.16
N HIS A 14 9.44 13.07 0.86
CA HIS A 14 8.68 14.31 0.73
C HIS A 14 8.34 14.69 -0.71
N VAL A 15 9.03 14.11 -1.70
CA VAL A 15 8.84 14.42 -3.11
C VAL A 15 8.43 13.17 -3.88
N LEU A 16 9.29 12.14 -3.90
CA LEU A 16 9.06 10.98 -4.77
C LEU A 16 7.78 10.22 -4.39
N LEU A 17 7.59 9.91 -3.10
CA LEU A 17 6.44 9.16 -2.61
C LEU A 17 5.08 9.83 -2.93
N PRO A 18 4.86 11.11 -2.57
CA PRO A 18 3.62 11.79 -2.91
C PRO A 18 3.44 11.92 -4.43
N THR A 19 4.50 12.17 -5.20
CA THR A 19 4.40 12.23 -6.67
C THR A 19 3.99 10.88 -7.27
N ILE A 20 4.53 9.76 -6.76
CA ILE A 20 4.14 8.41 -7.19
C ILE A 20 2.65 8.17 -6.91
N PHE A 21 2.19 8.40 -5.68
CA PHE A 21 0.79 8.16 -5.33
C PHE A 21 -0.17 9.12 -6.05
N LEU A 22 0.22 10.38 -6.24
CA LEU A 22 -0.56 11.33 -7.03
C LEU A 22 -0.67 10.87 -8.49
N THR A 23 0.43 10.38 -9.07
CA THR A 23 0.43 9.81 -10.42
C THR A 23 -0.54 8.63 -10.50
N VAL A 24 -0.48 7.71 -9.55
CA VAL A 24 -1.42 6.56 -9.47
C VAL A 24 -2.87 7.03 -9.33
N ALA A 25 -3.14 8.03 -8.49
CA ALA A 25 -4.49 8.57 -8.30
C ALA A 25 -5.04 9.20 -9.59
N LEU A 26 -4.20 9.86 -10.37
CA LEU A 26 -4.58 10.46 -11.64
C LEU A 26 -4.72 9.38 -12.73
N THR A 27 -3.77 8.45 -12.87
CA THR A 27 -3.80 7.46 -13.95
C THR A 27 -4.79 6.34 -13.71
N GLY A 28 -5.08 5.96 -12.45
CA GLY A 28 -5.99 4.86 -12.16
C GLY A 28 -7.45 5.11 -12.54
N GLY A 29 -7.84 6.38 -12.67
CA GLY A 29 -9.13 6.80 -13.20
C GLY A 29 -9.18 6.92 -14.73
N VAL A 30 -8.02 6.92 -15.41
CA VAL A 30 -7.97 7.11 -16.86
C VAL A 30 -8.47 5.87 -17.59
N ARG A 31 -9.39 6.08 -18.53
CA ARG A 31 -9.94 5.09 -19.46
C ARG A 31 -9.78 5.63 -20.88
N VAL A 32 -9.58 4.74 -21.84
CA VAL A 32 -9.48 5.12 -23.26
C VAL A 32 -10.76 4.68 -23.95
N ALA A 33 -11.52 5.64 -24.48
CA ALA A 33 -12.74 5.35 -25.24
C ALA A 33 -12.41 4.56 -26.52
N ALA A 34 -13.12 3.45 -26.77
CA ALA A 34 -12.80 2.58 -27.91
C ALA A 34 -13.01 3.25 -29.27
N GLU A 35 -14.01 4.12 -29.39
CA GLU A 35 -14.40 4.71 -30.68
C GLU A 35 -13.56 5.94 -31.07
N THR A 36 -13.22 6.79 -30.10
CA THR A 36 -12.55 8.07 -30.35
C THR A 36 -11.10 8.09 -29.89
N GLY A 37 -10.65 7.09 -29.12
CA GLY A 37 -9.34 7.10 -28.47
C GLY A 37 -9.20 8.18 -27.39
N ALA A 38 -10.28 8.89 -27.05
CA ALA A 38 -10.24 9.97 -26.07
C ALA A 38 -9.95 9.43 -24.65
N LEU A 39 -9.15 10.19 -23.90
CA LEU A 39 -8.91 9.92 -22.49
C LEU A 39 -10.09 10.42 -21.66
N VAL A 40 -10.77 9.50 -21.00
CA VAL A 40 -11.88 9.78 -20.08
C VAL A 40 -11.41 9.52 -18.67
N PHE A 41 -11.60 10.47 -17.77
CA PHE A 41 -11.30 10.29 -16.36
C PHE A 41 -12.56 9.86 -15.61
N LEU A 42 -12.53 8.65 -15.04
CA LEU A 42 -13.58 8.15 -14.15
C LEU A 42 -13.20 8.43 -12.68
N PRO A 43 -14.03 9.19 -11.95
CA PRO A 43 -13.81 9.35 -10.51
C PRO A 43 -14.02 8.01 -9.77
N PRO A 44 -13.34 7.80 -8.63
CA PRO A 44 -13.49 6.57 -7.86
C PRO A 44 -14.92 6.50 -7.29
N PRO A 45 -15.65 5.39 -7.46
CA PRO A 45 -16.97 5.21 -6.87
C PRO A 45 -16.89 5.13 -5.34
N LEU A 46 -18.02 5.35 -4.68
CA LEU A 46 -18.14 5.28 -3.21
C LEU A 46 -17.62 3.97 -2.62
N VAL A 47 -17.92 2.82 -3.26
CA VAL A 47 -17.45 1.51 -2.79
C VAL A 47 -15.92 1.45 -2.75
N THR A 48 -15.21 2.01 -3.74
CA THR A 48 -13.75 2.01 -3.74
C THR A 48 -13.15 2.95 -2.71
N LEU A 49 -13.85 4.05 -2.36
CA LEU A 49 -13.46 4.93 -1.27
C LEU A 49 -13.56 4.21 0.08
N LEU A 50 -14.62 3.42 0.28
CA LEU A 50 -14.77 2.58 1.48
C LEU A 50 -13.65 1.52 1.56
N LEU A 51 -13.36 0.82 0.47
CA LEU A 51 -12.26 -0.16 0.42
C LEU A 51 -10.91 0.52 0.69
N ALA A 52 -10.66 1.69 0.13
CA ALA A 52 -9.46 2.47 0.38
C ALA A 52 -9.35 2.91 1.84
N LEU A 53 -10.45 3.32 2.46
CA LEU A 53 -10.49 3.69 3.87
C LEU A 53 -10.16 2.50 4.77
N MET A 54 -10.74 1.33 4.49
CA MET A 54 -10.44 0.10 5.22
C MET A 54 -8.99 -0.33 5.02
N LEU A 55 -8.44 -0.18 3.80
CA LEU A 55 -7.04 -0.44 3.53
C LEU A 55 -6.12 0.52 4.29
N LEU A 56 -6.45 1.80 4.37
CA LEU A 56 -5.72 2.77 5.19
C LEU A 56 -5.76 2.39 6.67
N ALA A 57 -6.93 1.95 7.18
CA ALA A 57 -7.05 1.46 8.55
C ALA A 57 -6.12 0.25 8.79
N LEU A 58 -6.01 -0.68 7.83
CA LEU A 58 -5.05 -1.77 7.91
C LEU A 58 -3.60 -1.27 7.90
N PHE A 59 -3.26 -0.25 7.10
CA PHE A 59 -1.91 0.33 7.12
C PHE A 59 -1.56 0.95 8.47
N VAL A 60 -2.53 1.60 9.12
CA VAL A 60 -2.34 2.15 10.47
C VAL A 60 -2.17 1.02 11.49
N ARG A 61 -3.03 0.00 11.45
CA ARG A 61 -2.96 -1.14 12.39
C ARG A 61 -1.72 -2.00 12.20
N GLY A 62 -1.32 -2.25 10.96
CA GLY A 62 -0.11 -3.00 10.62
C GLY A 62 1.19 -2.20 10.77
N ARG A 63 1.12 -0.99 11.36
CA ARG A 63 2.25 -0.06 11.56
C ARG A 63 3.00 0.29 10.27
N ALA A 64 2.35 0.19 9.10
CA ALA A 64 2.87 0.76 7.86
C ALA A 64 2.79 2.30 7.89
N VAL A 65 1.75 2.84 8.53
CA VAL A 65 1.55 4.28 8.77
C VAL A 65 1.39 4.51 10.26
N VAL A 66 2.27 5.28 10.89
CA VAL A 66 2.10 5.70 12.30
C VAL A 66 1.69 7.16 12.30
N VAL A 67 0.39 7.41 12.43
CA VAL A 67 -0.20 8.76 12.31
C VAL A 67 0.46 9.74 13.28
N GLY A 68 0.71 9.31 14.53
CA GLY A 68 1.37 10.15 15.54
C GLY A 68 2.78 10.59 15.13
N ALA A 69 3.57 9.71 14.49
CA ALA A 69 4.92 10.03 14.03
C ALA A 69 4.92 10.87 12.74
N TRP A 70 3.86 10.81 11.94
CA TRP A 70 3.75 11.55 10.68
C TRP A 70 3.16 12.94 10.86
N LEU A 71 2.29 13.14 11.86
CA LEU A 71 1.59 14.39 12.15
C LEU A 71 1.94 14.95 13.54
N SER A 72 3.13 14.63 14.06
CA SER A 72 3.58 15.15 15.36
C SER A 72 3.71 16.67 15.35
N GLY A 73 3.40 17.32 16.48
CA GLY A 73 3.60 18.75 16.68
C GLY A 73 5.07 19.18 16.77
N GLU A 74 5.99 18.23 16.87
CA GLU A 74 7.44 18.46 16.83
C GLU A 74 7.97 18.71 15.41
N LEU A 75 7.15 18.44 14.39
CA LEU A 75 7.51 18.64 12.99
C LEU A 75 7.25 20.08 12.54
N SER A 76 8.04 20.56 11.58
CA SER A 76 7.77 21.84 10.93
C SER A 76 6.42 21.79 10.19
N ALA A 77 5.73 22.94 10.10
CA ALA A 77 4.43 23.03 9.42
C ALA A 77 4.48 22.49 7.98
N LEU A 78 5.57 22.75 7.25
CA LEU A 78 5.77 22.24 5.89
C LEU A 78 5.90 20.70 5.84
N ALA A 79 6.56 20.11 6.83
CA ALA A 79 6.68 18.65 6.92
C ALA A 79 5.33 18.00 7.21
N VAL A 80 4.53 18.58 8.12
CA VAL A 80 3.16 18.11 8.42
C VAL A 80 2.28 18.19 7.17
N VAL A 81 2.31 19.30 6.44
CA VAL A 81 1.54 19.47 5.19
C VAL A 81 1.99 18.45 4.13
N SER A 82 3.30 18.24 3.95
CA SER A 82 3.84 17.24 3.01
C SER A 82 3.38 15.82 3.38
N HIS A 83 3.41 15.45 4.66
CA HIS A 83 2.94 14.16 5.13
C HIS A 83 1.42 14.01 4.95
N ALA A 84 0.63 15.03 5.27
CA ALA A 84 -0.82 15.04 5.06
C ALA A 84 -1.17 14.88 3.57
N LEU A 85 -0.47 15.59 2.69
CA LEU A 85 -0.61 15.45 1.24
C LEU A 85 -0.24 14.03 0.78
N THR A 86 0.80 13.44 1.34
CA THR A 86 1.21 12.06 1.03
C THR A 86 0.14 11.05 1.46
N LEU A 87 -0.46 11.22 2.66
CA LEU A 87 -1.56 10.37 3.14
C LEU A 87 -2.82 10.53 2.29
N ALA A 88 -3.15 11.76 1.90
CA ALA A 88 -4.26 12.03 0.99
C ALA A 88 -4.02 11.38 -0.39
N ALA A 89 -2.82 11.54 -0.95
CA ALA A 89 -2.44 10.91 -2.21
C ALA A 89 -2.51 9.38 -2.12
N LEU A 90 -2.02 8.78 -1.03
CA LEU A 90 -2.11 7.35 -0.78
C LEU A 90 -3.57 6.87 -0.72
N PHE A 91 -4.47 7.62 -0.08
CA PHE A 91 -5.90 7.30 -0.03
C PHE A 91 -6.53 7.29 -1.43
N PHE A 92 -6.35 8.36 -2.21
CA PHE A 92 -6.88 8.43 -3.57
C PHE A 92 -6.24 7.41 -4.51
N ALA A 93 -4.93 7.16 -4.37
CA ALA A 93 -4.22 6.12 -5.10
C ALA A 93 -4.78 4.72 -4.80
N SER A 94 -5.10 4.45 -3.53
CA SER A 94 -5.73 3.19 -3.11
C SER A 94 -7.10 3.02 -3.75
N ALA A 95 -7.95 4.06 -3.69
CA ALA A 95 -9.29 4.04 -4.27
C ALA A 95 -9.23 3.81 -5.79
N GLN A 96 -8.33 4.50 -6.47
CA GLN A 96 -8.15 4.37 -7.91
C GLN A 96 -7.50 3.04 -8.32
N SER A 97 -6.66 2.46 -7.46
CA SER A 97 -6.13 1.09 -7.66
C SER A 97 -7.26 0.06 -7.61
N PHE A 98 -8.17 0.14 -6.61
CA PHE A 98 -9.37 -0.70 -6.59
C PHE A 98 -10.26 -0.44 -7.82
N ASN A 99 -10.48 0.81 -8.19
CA ASN A 99 -11.28 1.18 -9.36
C ASN A 99 -10.72 0.63 -10.68
N SER A 100 -9.40 0.57 -10.82
CA SER A 100 -8.72 0.02 -12.01
C SER A 100 -8.91 -1.50 -12.13
N VAL A 101 -8.95 -2.20 -11.00
CA VAL A 101 -9.02 -3.66 -10.93
C VAL A 101 -10.46 -4.17 -10.94
N LEU A 102 -11.42 -3.40 -10.43
CA LEU A 102 -12.83 -3.74 -10.48
C LEU A 102 -13.38 -3.65 -11.93
N PRO A 103 -14.20 -4.61 -12.38
CA PRO A 103 -14.97 -4.49 -13.62
C PRO A 103 -15.83 -3.22 -13.60
N ASP A 104 -16.08 -2.59 -14.75
CA ASP A 104 -16.72 -1.26 -14.80
C ASP A 104 -18.19 -1.30 -14.37
N ALA A 105 -18.91 -2.39 -14.66
CA ALA A 105 -20.31 -2.58 -14.27
C ALA A 105 -20.68 -4.06 -14.12
N GLY A 106 -21.88 -4.32 -13.60
CA GLY A 106 -22.51 -5.64 -13.55
C GLY A 106 -22.14 -6.50 -12.33
N LEU A 107 -22.63 -7.73 -12.35
CA LEU A 107 -22.45 -8.73 -11.29
C LEU A 107 -20.98 -9.00 -10.92
N PRO A 108 -20.01 -9.04 -11.86
CA PRO A 108 -18.59 -9.23 -11.53
C PRO A 108 -18.05 -8.08 -10.67
N ARG A 109 -18.50 -6.83 -10.90
CA ARG A 109 -18.12 -5.70 -10.06
C ARG A 109 -18.62 -5.89 -8.64
N TRP A 110 -19.86 -6.35 -8.48
CA TRP A 110 -20.45 -6.59 -7.16
C TRP A 110 -19.74 -7.72 -6.42
N MET A 111 -19.56 -8.88 -7.06
CA MET A 111 -18.88 -10.04 -6.47
C MET A 111 -17.46 -9.71 -6.03
N LEU A 112 -16.68 -9.06 -6.91
CA LEU A 112 -15.30 -8.73 -6.61
C LEU A 112 -15.20 -7.65 -5.53
N SER A 113 -16.10 -6.65 -5.55
CA SER A 113 -16.20 -5.65 -4.47
C SER A 113 -16.54 -6.28 -3.12
N PHE A 114 -17.51 -7.20 -3.09
CA PHE A 114 -17.87 -7.94 -1.88
C PHE A 114 -16.70 -8.80 -1.39
N PHE A 115 -16.01 -9.50 -2.29
CA PHE A 115 -14.83 -10.28 -1.96
C PHE A 115 -13.71 -9.42 -1.34
N PHE A 116 -13.41 -8.26 -1.93
CA PHE A 116 -12.46 -7.30 -1.35
C PHE A 116 -12.93 -6.78 0.01
N LEU A 117 -14.19 -6.38 0.12
CA LEU A 117 -14.76 -5.85 1.35
C LEU A 117 -14.67 -6.87 2.48
N TRP A 118 -15.10 -8.10 2.21
CA TRP A 118 -15.03 -9.22 3.14
C TRP A 118 -13.59 -9.54 3.55
N THR A 119 -12.67 -9.57 2.58
CA THR A 119 -11.25 -9.84 2.85
C THR A 119 -10.63 -8.75 3.72
N LEU A 120 -10.85 -7.48 3.40
CA LEU A 120 -10.34 -6.35 4.19
C LEU A 120 -10.97 -6.34 5.59
N TRP A 121 -12.28 -6.60 5.69
CA TRP A 121 -12.98 -6.69 6.96
C TRP A 121 -12.38 -7.75 7.87
N GLN A 122 -12.14 -8.96 7.36
CA GLN A 122 -11.52 -10.02 8.14
C GLN A 122 -10.09 -9.67 8.56
N ASN A 123 -9.32 -9.04 7.67
CA ASN A 123 -7.96 -8.63 7.97
C ASN A 123 -7.87 -7.56 9.07
N GLN A 124 -8.94 -6.78 9.31
CA GLN A 124 -8.95 -5.78 10.39
C GLN A 124 -8.78 -6.40 11.77
N PHE A 125 -9.16 -7.67 11.96
CA PHE A 125 -9.11 -8.36 13.25
C PHE A 125 -7.88 -9.26 13.39
N SER A 126 -7.02 -9.34 12.38
CA SER A 126 -5.84 -10.20 12.38
C SER A 126 -4.57 -9.40 12.72
N ALA A 127 -3.64 -10.02 13.45
CA ALA A 127 -2.33 -9.45 13.70
C ALA A 127 -1.47 -9.57 12.43
N PHE A 128 -1.35 -8.47 11.68
CA PHE A 128 -0.60 -8.42 10.43
C PHE A 128 0.59 -7.47 10.50
N ASP A 129 1.74 -7.96 10.04
CA ASP A 129 2.90 -7.13 9.75
C ASP A 129 2.73 -6.39 8.41
N ALA A 130 3.16 -5.12 8.35
CA ALA A 130 3.11 -4.28 7.14
C ALA A 130 3.64 -4.98 5.88
N ARG A 131 4.78 -5.69 5.99
CA ARG A 131 5.41 -6.34 4.83
C ARG A 131 4.61 -7.55 4.33
N ARG A 132 3.98 -8.28 5.25
CA ARG A 132 3.12 -9.42 4.93
C ARG A 132 1.83 -8.95 4.27
N LEU A 133 1.28 -7.84 4.77
CA LEU A 133 0.12 -7.18 4.18
C LEU A 133 0.40 -6.65 2.77
N LEU A 134 1.54 -6.02 2.53
CA LEU A 134 1.92 -5.55 1.18
C LEU A 134 2.03 -6.71 0.19
N ARG A 135 2.65 -7.83 0.60
CA ARG A 135 2.78 -9.02 -0.25
C ARG A 135 1.42 -9.64 -0.57
N SER A 136 0.53 -9.77 0.41
CA SER A 136 -0.82 -10.30 0.18
C SER A 136 -1.66 -9.37 -0.68
N LEU A 137 -1.54 -8.05 -0.51
CA LEU A 137 -2.23 -7.06 -1.32
C LEU A 137 -1.74 -7.07 -2.78
N ALA A 138 -0.44 -7.17 -3.00
CA ALA A 138 0.13 -7.29 -4.34
C ALA A 138 -0.38 -8.56 -5.04
N ALA A 139 -0.43 -9.69 -4.34
CA ALA A 139 -0.98 -10.94 -4.87
C ALA A 139 -2.49 -10.82 -5.17
N LEU A 140 -3.25 -10.17 -4.27
CA LEU A 140 -4.69 -9.97 -4.41
C LEU A 140 -5.03 -9.10 -5.61
N PHE A 141 -4.35 -7.96 -5.76
CA PHE A 141 -4.53 -7.09 -6.91
C PHE A 141 -4.05 -7.74 -8.21
N GLY A 142 -2.90 -8.43 -8.20
CA GLY A 142 -2.41 -9.15 -9.36
C GLY A 142 -3.41 -10.21 -9.83
N THR A 143 -3.96 -10.99 -8.91
CA THR A 143 -4.97 -12.01 -9.21
C THR A 143 -6.24 -11.37 -9.78
N ALA A 144 -6.74 -10.32 -9.14
CA ALA A 144 -7.94 -9.63 -9.60
C ALA A 144 -7.74 -8.92 -10.96
N PHE A 145 -6.53 -8.40 -11.24
CA PHE A 145 -6.15 -7.87 -12.54
C PHE A 145 -6.18 -8.94 -13.63
N VAL A 146 -5.59 -10.11 -13.36
CA VAL A 146 -5.62 -11.28 -14.27
C VAL A 146 -7.06 -11.73 -14.51
N VAL A 147 -7.89 -11.78 -13.48
CA VAL A 147 -9.31 -12.14 -13.62
C VAL A 147 -10.04 -11.14 -14.54
N LYS A 148 -9.87 -9.82 -14.31
CA LYS A 148 -10.51 -8.79 -15.14
C LYS A 148 -10.01 -8.75 -16.58
N HIS A 149 -8.69 -8.78 -16.79
CA HIS A 149 -8.11 -8.48 -18.10
C HIS A 149 -7.72 -9.70 -18.93
N LEU A 150 -7.49 -10.88 -18.31
CA LEU A 150 -7.16 -12.10 -19.04
C LEU A 150 -8.37 -13.05 -19.10
N LEU A 151 -9.01 -13.34 -17.96
CA LEU A 151 -10.15 -14.26 -17.93
C LEU A 151 -11.39 -13.67 -18.60
N LEU A 152 -11.84 -12.49 -18.18
CA LEU A 152 -13.02 -11.88 -18.81
C LEU A 152 -12.74 -11.52 -20.28
N ALA A 153 -11.56 -11.00 -20.62
CA ALA A 153 -11.24 -10.72 -22.02
C ALA A 153 -11.26 -11.98 -22.89
N SER A 154 -10.76 -13.12 -22.39
CA SER A 154 -10.85 -14.41 -23.11
C SER A 154 -12.28 -14.92 -23.26
N LEU A 155 -13.15 -14.65 -22.27
CA LEU A 155 -14.56 -15.06 -22.28
C LEU A 155 -15.42 -14.18 -23.20
N TYR A 156 -15.06 -12.90 -23.35
CA TYR A 156 -15.75 -11.94 -24.22
C TYR A 156 -15.14 -11.85 -25.63
N ALA A 157 -14.01 -12.53 -25.91
CA ALA A 157 -13.43 -12.63 -27.25
C ALA A 157 -14.40 -13.36 -28.20
N THR A 158 -14.70 -12.72 -29.33
CA THR A 158 -15.79 -13.03 -30.28
C THR A 158 -15.59 -14.28 -31.15
N GLY A 159 -14.89 -15.32 -30.67
CA GLY A 159 -14.42 -16.43 -31.51
C GLY A 159 -14.76 -17.88 -31.10
N GLY A 160 -15.31 -18.16 -29.91
CA GLY A 160 -15.52 -19.54 -29.46
C GLY A 160 -16.82 -19.73 -28.69
N GLY A 161 -17.77 -20.47 -29.27
CA GLY A 161 -19.03 -20.87 -28.63
C GLY A 161 -18.79 -21.93 -27.56
N GLY A 162 -18.46 -21.51 -26.33
CA GLY A 162 -18.35 -22.40 -25.18
C GLY A 162 -19.61 -22.39 -24.31
N TRP A 163 -20.04 -23.55 -23.83
CA TRP A 163 -21.14 -23.74 -22.84
C TRP A 163 -21.05 -22.80 -21.63
N LEU A 164 -19.83 -22.39 -21.26
CA LEU A 164 -19.59 -21.40 -20.20
C LEU A 164 -20.18 -20.01 -20.53
N ARG A 165 -20.29 -19.65 -21.81
CA ARG A 165 -20.97 -18.43 -22.29
C ARG A 165 -22.49 -18.55 -22.22
N GLN A 166 -23.05 -19.74 -22.36
CA GLN A 166 -24.48 -19.97 -22.12
C GLN A 166 -24.80 -19.92 -20.63
N LEU A 167 -23.92 -20.46 -19.78
CA LEU A 167 -24.07 -20.38 -18.33
C LEU A 167 -23.88 -18.95 -17.81
N ALA A 168 -22.89 -18.22 -18.35
CA ALA A 168 -22.70 -16.80 -18.09
C ALA A 168 -23.84 -15.96 -18.70
N GLY A 169 -24.33 -16.28 -19.90
CA GLY A 169 -25.48 -15.61 -20.49
C GLY A 169 -26.73 -15.74 -19.62
N ALA A 170 -27.05 -16.96 -19.19
CA ALA A 170 -28.25 -17.26 -18.39
C ALA A 170 -28.17 -16.73 -16.95
N LEU A 171 -27.00 -16.75 -16.31
CA LEU A 171 -26.82 -16.15 -14.97
C LEU A 171 -26.81 -14.63 -14.99
N PHE A 172 -26.42 -14.02 -16.12
CA PHE A 172 -26.28 -12.58 -16.24
C PHE A 172 -27.53 -11.93 -16.84
N GLU A 173 -28.31 -12.60 -17.69
CA GLU A 173 -29.55 -12.08 -18.32
C GLU A 173 -30.57 -11.54 -17.31
N GLY A 174 -30.68 -12.16 -16.13
CA GLY A 174 -31.57 -11.71 -15.05
C GLY A 174 -31.14 -10.42 -14.34
N PHE A 175 -29.87 -10.00 -14.48
CA PHE A 175 -29.30 -8.81 -13.83
C PHE A 175 -28.76 -7.75 -14.84
N THR A 176 -28.71 -8.06 -16.14
CA THR A 176 -28.13 -7.22 -17.21
C THR A 176 -29.07 -6.17 -17.80
N SER A 177 -30.30 -6.03 -17.31
CA SER A 177 -31.15 -4.88 -17.67
C SER A 177 -30.51 -3.53 -17.29
N ALA A 178 -29.51 -3.52 -16.40
CA ALA A 178 -28.65 -2.37 -16.10
C ALA A 178 -27.28 -2.35 -16.85
N ALA A 179 -26.94 -3.40 -17.61
CA ALA A 179 -25.61 -3.60 -18.22
C ALA A 179 -25.51 -3.17 -19.70
N LEU A 180 -26.63 -2.87 -20.36
CA LEU A 180 -26.69 -2.52 -21.79
C LEU A 180 -26.19 -1.09 -22.13
N GLY A 181 -25.76 -0.31 -21.13
CA GLY A 181 -25.21 1.04 -21.33
C GLY A 181 -23.69 1.17 -21.18
N GLY A 182 -22.97 0.06 -21.01
CA GLY A 182 -21.52 0.08 -20.77
C GLY A 182 -20.74 0.49 -22.01
N GLN A 183 -20.13 1.68 -21.99
CA GLN A 183 -19.24 2.17 -23.04
C GLN A 183 -18.04 1.21 -23.18
N ALA A 184 -17.81 0.67 -24.38
CA ALA A 184 -16.68 -0.19 -24.64
C ALA A 184 -15.37 0.61 -24.54
N TYR A 185 -14.42 0.12 -23.74
CA TYR A 185 -13.10 0.73 -23.59
C TYR A 185 -12.07 0.03 -24.49
N ALA A 186 -11.11 0.80 -25.00
CA ALA A 186 -10.02 0.24 -25.80
C ALA A 186 -9.11 -0.65 -24.94
N PRO A 187 -8.43 -1.66 -25.53
CA PRO A 187 -7.42 -2.47 -24.84
C PRO A 187 -6.33 -1.65 -24.16
N ALA A 188 -6.07 -0.43 -24.64
CA ALA A 188 -5.16 0.54 -24.04
C ALA A 188 -5.44 0.81 -22.55
N THR A 189 -6.71 0.73 -22.14
CA THR A 189 -7.14 0.86 -20.74
C THR A 189 -6.52 -0.20 -19.83
N GLY A 190 -6.29 -1.41 -20.35
CA GLY A 190 -5.62 -2.48 -19.62
C GLY A 190 -4.15 -2.16 -19.32
N TYR A 191 -3.43 -1.56 -20.28
CA TYR A 191 -2.03 -1.15 -20.08
C TYR A 191 -1.91 -0.01 -19.05
N VAL A 192 -2.84 0.95 -19.08
CA VAL A 192 -2.90 2.03 -18.08
C VAL A 192 -3.16 1.46 -16.69
N SER A 193 -4.08 0.50 -16.58
CA SER A 193 -4.41 -0.17 -15.31
C SER A 193 -3.23 -1.00 -14.79
N PHE A 194 -2.52 -1.72 -15.65
CA PHE A 194 -1.32 -2.47 -15.31
C PHE A 194 -0.21 -1.56 -14.77
N PHE A 195 0.12 -0.49 -15.51
CA PHE A 195 1.16 0.46 -15.12
C PHE A 195 0.80 1.16 -13.80
N THR A 196 -0.46 1.58 -13.65
CA THR A 196 -0.98 2.18 -12.41
C THR A 196 -0.79 1.23 -11.23
N LEU A 197 -1.15 -0.05 -11.39
CA LEU A 197 -1.04 -1.02 -10.31
C LEU A 197 0.42 -1.34 -9.95
N ALA A 198 1.28 -1.50 -10.96
CA ALA A 198 2.72 -1.69 -10.74
C ALA A 198 3.33 -0.50 -9.99
N LEU A 199 2.99 0.72 -10.42
CA LEU A 199 3.44 1.95 -9.78
C LEU A 199 2.91 2.09 -8.34
N TYR A 200 1.66 1.71 -8.10
CA TYR A 200 1.07 1.69 -6.75
C TYR A 200 1.81 0.72 -5.82
N VAL A 201 2.06 -0.51 -6.26
CA VAL A 201 2.80 -1.51 -5.48
C VAL A 201 4.23 -1.05 -5.23
N CYS A 202 4.92 -0.46 -6.23
CA CYS A 202 6.23 0.13 -6.04
C CYS A 202 6.21 1.27 -5.01
N GLY A 203 5.22 2.16 -5.07
CA GLY A 203 5.03 3.24 -4.09
C GLY A 203 4.85 2.72 -2.67
N LEU A 204 4.04 1.66 -2.51
CA LEU A 204 3.88 0.98 -1.22
C LEU A 204 5.19 0.34 -0.74
N LEU A 205 5.95 -0.34 -1.60
CA LEU A 205 7.23 -0.96 -1.24
C LEU A 205 8.31 0.07 -0.85
N LEU A 206 8.26 1.26 -1.45
CA LEU A 206 9.13 2.39 -1.11
C LEU A 206 8.73 3.07 0.21
N MET A 207 7.50 2.84 0.68
CA MET A 207 7.03 3.39 1.94
C MET A 207 7.83 2.77 3.09
N PRO A 208 8.59 3.57 3.86
CA PRO A 208 9.36 3.03 4.96
C PRO A 208 8.36 2.48 6.00
N PRO A 209 8.46 1.19 6.39
CA PRO A 209 7.70 0.70 7.53
C PRO A 209 8.06 1.57 8.74
N ALA A 210 7.07 1.85 9.59
CA ALA A 210 7.34 2.64 10.78
C ALA A 210 8.47 2.02 11.59
N PRO A 211 9.30 2.81 12.29
CA PRO A 211 10.24 2.26 13.25
C PRO A 211 9.43 1.39 14.21
N GLU A 212 9.82 0.14 14.38
CA GLU A 212 9.21 -0.70 15.39
C GLU A 212 9.51 -0.07 16.76
N GLU A 213 8.50 0.46 17.45
CA GLU A 213 8.67 0.91 18.85
C GLU A 213 8.95 -0.28 19.81
N GLY A 214 9.02 -1.51 19.30
CA GLY A 214 9.46 -2.70 20.04
C GLY A 214 10.95 -3.01 19.92
N THR A 215 11.66 -2.38 18.97
CA THR A 215 13.11 -2.33 18.98
C THR A 215 13.47 -0.86 19.12
N ARG A 216 13.80 -0.45 20.36
CA ARG A 216 14.91 0.48 20.57
C ARG A 216 15.94 0.04 19.52
N GLU A 217 16.15 0.81 18.44
CA GLU A 217 17.32 0.58 17.58
C GLU A 217 18.45 0.48 18.63
N PRO A 218 19.09 -0.69 18.85
CA PRO A 218 20.28 -0.69 19.67
C PRO A 218 21.12 0.36 18.95
N ALA A 219 21.42 1.47 19.63
CA ALA A 219 22.11 2.61 19.04
C ALA A 219 23.13 2.02 18.06
N ARG A 220 23.05 2.37 16.77
CA ARG A 220 23.67 1.55 15.72
C ARG A 220 25.10 1.27 16.17
N ALA A 221 25.64 0.07 15.96
CA ALA A 221 26.95 -0.27 16.51
C ALA A 221 27.99 0.86 16.29
N VAL A 222 27.87 1.59 15.18
CA VAL A 222 28.59 2.84 14.87
C VAL A 222 28.38 3.96 15.92
N ASP A 223 27.14 4.30 16.27
CA ASP A 223 26.78 5.32 17.27
C ASP A 223 27.26 4.90 18.68
N ILE A 224 27.15 3.62 19.04
CA ILE A 224 27.70 3.10 20.31
C ILE A 224 29.22 3.18 20.33
N ILE A 225 29.89 2.83 19.22
CA ILE A 225 31.34 2.93 19.08
C ILE A 225 31.79 4.38 19.16
N GLU A 226 31.03 5.31 18.58
CA GLU A 226 31.35 6.73 18.58
C GLU A 226 31.15 7.35 19.97
N MET A 227 30.07 6.99 20.66
CA MET A 227 29.85 7.32 22.07
C MET A 227 30.95 6.73 22.99
N PHE A 228 31.36 5.48 22.75
CA PHE A 228 32.47 4.85 23.48
C PHE A 228 33.80 5.58 23.25
N ARG A 229 34.06 6.06 22.04
CA ARG A 229 35.25 6.85 21.70
C ARG A 229 35.25 8.26 22.30
N GLN A 230 34.12 8.78 22.76
CA GLN A 230 34.04 10.08 23.40
C GLN A 230 34.22 10.00 24.93
N LEU A 231 34.14 8.80 25.53
CA LEU A 231 34.34 8.62 26.97
C LEU A 231 35.80 8.90 27.38
N PRO A 232 36.03 9.42 28.60
CA PRO A 232 37.36 9.48 29.21
C PRO A 232 38.00 8.09 29.30
N PRO A 233 39.34 7.97 29.25
CA PRO A 233 40.02 6.68 29.23
C PRO A 233 39.66 5.76 30.41
N GLY A 234 39.49 6.31 31.62
CA GLY A 234 39.10 5.53 32.80
C GLY A 234 37.69 4.94 32.75
N ASP A 235 36.76 5.55 32.00
CA ASP A 235 35.39 5.05 31.87
C ASP A 235 35.26 4.00 30.75
N ARG A 236 36.14 4.04 29.75
CA ARG A 236 36.21 3.02 28.70
C ARG A 236 36.61 1.66 29.27
N GLU A 237 37.60 1.64 30.15
CA GLU A 237 38.07 0.42 30.82
C GLU A 237 36.96 -0.20 31.67
N ARG A 238 36.17 0.62 32.37
CA ARG A 238 35.01 0.16 33.17
C ARG A 238 33.90 -0.44 32.31
N VAL A 239 33.58 0.19 31.17
CA VAL A 239 32.56 -0.32 30.25
C VAL A 239 33.04 -1.61 29.58
N CYS A 240 34.29 -1.70 29.16
CA CYS A 240 34.87 -2.94 28.63
C CYS A 240 34.87 -4.06 29.68
N ALA A 241 35.26 -3.76 30.92
CA ALA A 241 35.21 -4.73 32.02
C ALA A 241 33.78 -5.21 32.27
N ALA A 242 32.79 -4.32 32.30
CA ALA A 242 31.38 -4.66 32.51
C ALA A 242 30.75 -5.46 31.35
N ILE A 243 31.20 -5.27 30.10
CA ILE A 243 30.71 -6.04 28.95
C ILE A 243 31.32 -7.45 28.93
N LEU A 244 32.57 -7.59 29.37
CA LEU A 244 33.27 -8.89 29.45
C LEU A 244 32.83 -9.72 30.67
N ASP A 245 32.24 -9.08 31.67
CA ASP A 245 31.71 -9.70 32.88
C ASP A 245 30.23 -10.09 32.67
N GLU A 246 29.97 -11.09 31.82
CA GLU A 246 28.62 -11.63 31.52
C GLU A 246 27.88 -12.20 32.77
N GLY A 247 28.45 -12.12 33.97
CA GLY A 247 27.86 -12.58 35.24
C GLY A 247 27.08 -11.54 36.06
N ALA A 248 27.09 -10.25 35.70
CA ALA A 248 26.53 -9.21 36.57
C ALA A 248 25.01 -8.92 36.40
N ALA A 249 24.29 -9.71 35.59
CA ALA A 249 22.85 -9.55 35.41
C ALA A 249 21.99 -10.15 36.55
N GLU A 250 22.57 -10.91 37.49
CA GLU A 250 21.83 -11.50 38.63
C GLU A 250 21.90 -10.67 39.93
N VAL A 251 22.77 -9.67 40.04
CA VAL A 251 23.02 -9.00 41.34
C VAL A 251 21.92 -7.99 41.72
N THR A 252 21.15 -7.47 40.77
CA THR A 252 20.12 -6.47 41.09
C THR A 252 18.84 -7.06 41.68
N GLN A 253 18.69 -8.40 41.73
CA GLN A 253 17.49 -9.05 42.28
C GLN A 253 17.62 -9.46 43.77
N GLN A 254 18.80 -9.32 44.40
CA GLN A 254 19.02 -9.70 45.80
C GLN A 254 19.03 -8.56 46.82
N VAL A 255 18.89 -7.29 46.40
CA VAL A 255 18.86 -6.14 47.34
C VAL A 255 17.43 -5.73 47.75
N ALA A 256 16.40 -6.44 47.26
CA ALA A 256 15.00 -6.22 47.66
C ALA A 256 14.47 -7.37 48.54
N LYS A 257 15.21 -7.69 49.61
CA LYS A 257 14.67 -8.41 50.77
C LYS A 257 14.67 -7.49 51.98
#